data_AF-A0A396CRU4-F1
#
_entry.id   AF-A0A396CRU4-F1
#
_cell.length_a   1.000
_cell.length_b   1.000
_cell.length_c   1.000
_cell.angle_alpha   90.00
_cell.angle_beta   90.00
_cell.angle_gamma   90.00
#
_symmetry.space_group_name_H-M   'P 1'
#
loop_
_entity.id
_entity.type
_entity.pdbx_description
1 polymer ?
#
loop_
_entity_poly.entity_id
_entity_poly.type
_entity_poly.pdbx_seq_one_letter_code
_entity_poly.pdbx_strand_id
1 'polypeptide(L)'
;MSTSQSQKKEAIAQAAEQELTSLAVRGVRIAGNACSPIVLVKGDLDEAERSGGELAAGPDGAALRKALGAIGYAPEDFCVLASVAGAGDGTVAAGEALTCDLFREALETLDPEAVLLLDNSAADVMRETYADMLVAIDDFDTAMLKPGLVAHVQGRRVLALDGFEAALTDKAAKQRMWAYIKQLTPAAAPL
;
A
#
# COMPACT_ATOMS: atom_id res chain seq x y z
N MET A 1 -37.73 -15.77 2.81
CA MET A 1 -37.54 -14.53 3.59
C MET A 1 -36.63 -13.62 2.78
N SER A 2 -37.08 -12.41 2.40
CA SER A 2 -36.26 -11.47 1.62
C SER A 2 -35.35 -10.70 2.57
N THR A 3 -34.04 -10.92 2.51
CA THR A 3 -33.05 -10.09 3.23
C THR A 3 -33.16 -8.65 2.74
N SER A 4 -33.30 -7.70 3.67
CA SER A 4 -33.35 -6.28 3.34
C SER A 4 -32.00 -5.79 2.79
N GLN A 5 -31.99 -4.68 2.07
CA GLN A 5 -30.74 -4.09 1.59
C GLN A 5 -29.77 -3.72 2.74
N SER A 6 -30.30 -3.35 3.91
CA SER A 6 -29.47 -3.07 5.09
C SER A 6 -28.76 -4.33 5.60
N GLN A 7 -29.49 -5.45 5.70
CA GLN A 7 -28.92 -6.73 6.14
C GLN A 7 -27.84 -7.24 5.20
N LYS A 8 -27.99 -7.03 3.88
CA LYS A 8 -26.95 -7.38 2.91
C LYS A 8 -25.69 -6.54 3.07
N LYS A 9 -25.84 -5.22 3.26
CA LYS A 9 -24.70 -4.32 3.48
C LYS A 9 -23.94 -4.68 4.76
N GLU A 10 -24.66 -4.95 5.84
CA GLU A 10 -24.08 -5.33 7.13
C GLU A 10 -23.33 -6.67 7.05
N ALA A 11 -23.89 -7.65 6.35
CA ALA A 11 -23.22 -8.94 6.13
C ALA A 11 -21.92 -8.80 5.31
N ILE A 12 -21.90 -7.93 4.30
CA ILE A 12 -20.69 -7.66 3.49
C ILE A 12 -19.63 -6.97 4.35
N ALA A 13 -20.01 -5.96 5.14
CA ALA A 13 -19.08 -5.27 6.04
C ALA A 13 -18.47 -6.25 7.06
N GLN A 14 -19.30 -7.12 7.64
CA GLN A 14 -18.83 -8.13 8.60
C GLN A 14 -17.90 -9.16 7.96
N ALA A 15 -18.15 -9.56 6.71
CA ALA A 15 -17.25 -10.45 5.97
C ALA A 15 -15.88 -9.78 5.72
N ALA A 16 -15.86 -8.52 5.29
CA ALA A 16 -14.62 -7.77 5.11
C ALA A 16 -13.83 -7.61 6.42
N GLU A 17 -14.51 -7.32 7.54
CA GLU A 17 -13.88 -7.26 8.86
C GLU A 17 -13.26 -8.61 9.28
N GLN A 18 -13.92 -9.73 8.95
CA GLN A 18 -13.40 -11.06 9.24
C GLN A 18 -12.15 -11.38 8.42
N GLU A 19 -12.12 -10.99 7.14
CA GLU A 19 -10.94 -11.16 6.28
C GLU A 19 -9.75 -10.35 6.81
N LEU A 20 -9.96 -9.07 7.14
CA LEU A 20 -8.93 -8.21 7.74
C LEU A 20 -8.45 -8.76 9.09
N THR A 21 -9.36 -9.28 9.91
CA THR A 21 -8.99 -9.90 11.19
C THR A 21 -8.16 -11.17 10.98
N SER A 22 -8.50 -11.99 9.99
CA SER A 22 -7.72 -13.19 9.64
C SER A 22 -6.31 -12.86 9.16
N LEU A 23 -6.15 -11.79 8.38
CA LEU A 23 -4.86 -11.27 7.97
C LEU A 23 -4.05 -10.77 9.18
N ALA A 24 -4.68 -10.00 10.07
CA ALA A 24 -4.04 -9.48 11.27
C ALA A 24 -3.54 -10.59 12.21
N VAL A 25 -4.32 -11.67 12.39
CA VAL A 25 -3.91 -12.84 13.19
C VAL A 25 -2.65 -13.49 12.62
N ARG A 26 -2.48 -13.50 11.29
CA ARG A 26 -1.28 -14.03 10.61
C ARG A 26 -0.10 -13.05 10.59
N GLY A 27 -0.23 -11.91 11.26
CA GLY A 27 0.82 -10.90 11.40
C GLY A 27 0.80 -9.83 10.31
N VAL A 28 -0.19 -9.79 9.41
CA VAL A 28 -0.32 -8.69 8.45
C VAL A 28 -0.69 -7.41 9.18
N ARG A 29 -0.03 -6.30 8.87
CA ARG A 29 -0.29 -5.01 9.50
C ARG A 29 -0.86 -4.02 8.50
N ILE A 30 -2.08 -3.57 8.78
CA ILE A 30 -2.81 -2.59 8.00
C ILE A 30 -3.22 -1.44 8.93
N ALA A 31 -3.08 -0.21 8.46
CA ALA A 31 -3.54 0.99 9.16
C ALA A 31 -4.37 1.89 8.23
N GLY A 32 -5.37 2.56 8.78
CA GLY A 32 -6.25 3.46 8.03
C GLY A 32 -7.48 2.76 7.42
N ASN A 33 -7.93 3.27 6.27
CA ASN A 33 -9.18 2.85 5.64
C ASN A 33 -8.95 1.73 4.62
N ALA A 34 -9.38 0.51 4.94
CA ALA A 34 -9.23 -0.65 4.05
C ALA A 34 -9.97 -0.54 2.71
N CYS A 35 -10.94 0.38 2.57
CA CYS A 35 -11.66 0.64 1.32
C CYS A 35 -11.00 1.75 0.48
N SER A 36 -9.77 2.13 0.80
CA SER A 36 -9.05 3.19 0.11
C SER A 36 -8.71 2.79 -1.32
N PRO A 37 -8.93 3.66 -2.33
CA PRO A 37 -8.48 3.42 -3.70
C PRO A 37 -6.95 3.45 -3.84
N ILE A 38 -6.23 3.94 -2.82
CA ILE A 38 -4.77 3.94 -2.77
C ILE A 38 -4.22 3.25 -1.51
N VAL A 39 -3.26 2.34 -1.70
CA VAL A 39 -2.53 1.68 -0.62
C VAL A 39 -1.07 2.14 -0.65
N LEU A 40 -0.57 2.61 0.49
CA LEU A 40 0.84 2.88 0.71
C LEU A 40 1.49 1.63 1.30
N VAL A 41 2.57 1.14 0.70
CA VAL A 41 3.27 -0.06 1.19
C VAL A 41 4.62 0.35 1.79
N LYS A 42 4.85 -0.03 3.04
CA LYS A 42 6.08 0.29 3.79
C LYS A 42 6.79 -1.00 4.19
N GLY A 43 8.07 -1.13 3.85
CA GLY A 43 8.89 -2.26 4.26
C GLY A 43 9.85 -1.91 5.39
N ASP A 44 10.40 -0.69 5.35
CA ASP A 44 11.35 -0.23 6.36
C ASP A 44 10.60 0.43 7.52
N LEU A 45 10.29 -0.36 8.53
CA LEU A 45 9.62 0.09 9.75
C LEU A 45 10.57 0.78 10.72
N ASP A 46 10.13 1.89 11.29
CA ASP A 46 10.85 2.58 12.37
C ASP A 46 10.70 1.86 13.73
N GLU A 47 11.33 2.38 14.79
CA GLU A 47 11.24 1.78 16.13
C GLU A 47 9.83 1.80 16.72
N ALA A 48 9.07 2.87 16.50
CA ALA A 48 7.70 2.99 16.99
C ALA A 48 6.78 1.98 16.26
N GLU A 49 6.93 1.88 14.95
CA GLU A 49 6.20 0.93 14.13
C GLU A 49 6.57 -0.50 14.50
N ARG A 50 7.84 -0.85 14.65
CA ARG A 50 8.27 -2.19 15.07
C ARG A 50 7.77 -2.58 16.46
N SER A 51 7.58 -1.63 17.36
CA SER A 51 6.99 -1.86 18.69
C SER A 51 5.45 -1.90 18.70
N GLY A 52 4.82 -1.85 17.52
CA GLY A 52 3.37 -1.98 17.37
C GLY A 52 2.62 -0.65 17.22
N GLY A 53 3.34 0.47 17.08
CA GLY A 53 2.78 1.77 16.76
C GLY A 53 2.09 1.81 15.41
N GLU A 54 1.31 2.86 15.17
CA GLU A 54 0.59 3.07 13.90
C GLU A 54 1.56 3.30 12.74
N LEU A 55 1.30 2.65 11.60
CA LEU A 55 2.13 2.76 10.40
C LEU A 55 2.04 4.16 9.78
N ALA A 56 3.19 4.71 9.40
CA ALA A 56 3.33 6.03 8.79
C ALA A 56 2.65 7.15 9.63
N ALA A 57 2.75 7.06 10.95
CA ALA A 57 2.29 8.11 11.88
C ALA A 57 3.28 9.28 12.00
N GLY A 58 4.50 9.12 11.46
CA GLY A 58 5.55 10.11 11.50
C GLY A 58 5.34 11.34 10.61
N PRO A 59 6.27 12.31 10.66
CA PRO A 59 6.23 13.52 9.84
C PRO A 59 6.22 13.25 8.32
N ASP A 60 6.87 12.18 7.90
CA ASP A 60 6.91 11.70 6.52
C ASP A 60 5.53 11.20 6.07
N GLY A 61 4.86 10.39 6.88
CA GLY A 61 3.48 9.95 6.63
C GLY A 61 2.50 11.13 6.56
N ALA A 62 2.63 12.11 7.44
CA ALA A 62 1.84 13.35 7.36
C ALA A 62 2.11 14.14 6.06
N ALA A 63 3.36 14.19 5.60
CA ALA A 63 3.73 14.84 4.35
C ALA A 63 3.19 14.08 3.12
N LEU A 64 3.21 12.75 3.13
CA LEU A 64 2.62 11.90 2.08
C LEU A 64 1.11 12.13 1.97
N ARG A 65 0.39 12.06 3.09
CA ARG A 65 -1.07 12.30 3.13
C ARG A 65 -1.41 13.68 2.59
N LYS A 66 -0.62 14.71 2.93
CA LYS A 66 -0.78 16.06 2.38
C LYS A 66 -0.52 16.12 0.87
N ALA A 67 0.50 15.43 0.37
CA ALA A 67 0.81 15.38 -1.06
C ALA A 67 -0.29 14.66 -1.86
N LEU A 68 -0.77 13.52 -1.35
CA LEU A 68 -1.88 12.78 -1.96
C LEU A 68 -3.19 13.58 -1.93
N GLY A 69 -3.47 14.27 -0.81
CA GLY A 69 -4.60 15.20 -0.72
C GLY A 69 -4.55 16.31 -1.76
N ALA A 70 -3.36 16.83 -2.06
CA ALA A 70 -3.16 17.87 -3.06
C ALA A 70 -3.40 17.40 -4.51
N ILE A 71 -3.42 16.09 -4.77
CA ILE A 71 -3.71 15.52 -6.11
C ILE A 71 -5.11 14.90 -6.20
N GLY A 72 -5.92 14.97 -5.13
CA GLY A 72 -7.35 14.63 -5.16
C GLY A 72 -7.78 13.41 -4.36
N TYR A 73 -6.91 12.75 -3.61
CA TYR A 73 -7.32 11.70 -2.66
C TYR A 73 -7.91 12.32 -1.39
N ALA A 74 -8.98 11.75 -0.84
CA ALA A 74 -9.53 12.26 0.41
C ALA A 74 -8.63 11.89 1.60
N PRO A 75 -8.53 12.73 2.65
CA PRO A 75 -7.74 12.41 3.84
C PRO A 75 -8.12 11.11 4.56
N GLU A 76 -9.40 10.72 4.46
CA GLU A 76 -9.96 9.47 4.97
C GLU A 76 -9.67 8.26 4.07
N ASP A 77 -9.19 8.47 2.84
CA ASP A 77 -8.92 7.46 1.83
C ASP A 77 -7.43 7.06 1.84
N PHE A 78 -6.89 6.75 3.01
CA PHE A 78 -5.52 6.30 3.12
C PHE A 78 -5.45 4.97 3.85
N CYS A 79 -4.83 4.01 3.19
CA CYS A 79 -4.49 2.71 3.74
C CYS A 79 -2.99 2.51 3.69
N VAL A 80 -2.39 2.05 4.79
CA VAL A 80 -0.99 1.68 4.85
C VAL A 80 -0.88 0.19 5.14
N LEU A 81 -0.12 -0.52 4.32
CA LEU A 81 0.19 -1.94 4.47
C LEU A 81 1.70 -2.09 4.75
N ALA A 82 2.06 -2.83 5.79
CA ALA A 82 3.46 -3.23 5.97
C ALA A 82 3.78 -4.43 5.06
N SER A 83 4.94 -4.40 4.39
CA SER A 83 5.46 -5.58 3.66
C SER A 83 6.21 -6.56 4.56
N VAL A 84 6.35 -6.24 5.84
CA VAL A 84 6.94 -7.12 6.88
C VAL A 84 5.88 -7.51 7.91
N ALA A 85 6.02 -8.71 8.47
CA ALA A 85 5.11 -9.24 9.46
C ALA A 85 5.24 -8.52 10.81
N GLY A 86 4.11 -8.25 11.45
CA GLY A 86 4.02 -7.94 12.87
C GLY A 86 4.00 -9.18 13.75
N ALA A 87 3.65 -8.98 15.02
CA ALA A 87 3.27 -10.10 15.87
C ALA A 87 2.00 -10.76 15.33
N GLY A 88 2.01 -12.09 15.26
CA GLY A 88 0.90 -12.90 14.77
C GLY A 88 0.97 -14.32 15.31
N ASP A 89 0.28 -15.24 14.65
CA ASP A 89 0.18 -16.67 14.98
C ASP A 89 1.46 -17.49 14.71
N GLY A 90 2.50 -16.84 14.18
CA GLY A 90 3.78 -17.47 13.86
C GLY A 90 3.88 -17.99 12.41
N THR A 91 2.90 -17.70 11.56
CA THR A 91 2.98 -17.99 10.11
C THR A 91 4.23 -17.35 9.47
N VAL A 92 4.53 -16.11 9.87
CA VAL A 92 5.77 -15.39 9.53
C VAL A 92 6.34 -14.80 10.81
N ALA A 93 7.66 -14.86 10.98
CA ALA A 93 8.30 -14.27 12.15
C ALA A 93 8.19 -12.74 12.10
N ALA A 94 7.90 -12.11 13.25
CA ALA A 94 7.77 -10.65 13.32
C ALA A 94 9.07 -9.96 12.86
N GLY A 95 8.92 -9.00 11.95
CA GLY A 95 10.02 -8.27 11.31
C GLY A 95 10.52 -8.90 10.01
N GLU A 96 10.16 -10.14 9.69
CA GLU A 96 10.47 -10.75 8.40
C GLU A 96 9.51 -10.27 7.31
N ALA A 97 9.98 -10.28 6.05
CA ALA A 97 9.12 -9.98 4.90
C ALA A 97 7.92 -10.95 4.86
N LEU A 98 6.75 -10.42 4.53
CA LEU A 98 5.58 -11.24 4.24
C LEU A 98 5.89 -12.16 3.06
N THR A 99 5.38 -13.40 3.12
CA THR A 99 5.47 -14.30 1.97
C THR A 99 4.70 -13.72 0.78
N CYS A 100 5.09 -14.08 -0.45
CA CYS A 100 4.41 -13.62 -1.66
C CYS A 100 2.90 -13.89 -1.60
N ASP A 101 2.50 -15.06 -1.11
CA ASP A 101 1.08 -15.43 -1.00
C ASP A 101 0.34 -14.55 0.00
N LEU A 102 0.92 -14.31 1.18
CA LEU A 102 0.28 -13.50 2.24
C LEU A 102 0.25 -12.01 1.88
N PHE A 103 1.30 -11.49 1.24
CA PHE A 103 1.31 -10.12 0.73
C PHE A 103 0.31 -9.93 -0.41
N ARG A 104 0.23 -10.89 -1.35
CA ARG A 104 -0.78 -10.89 -2.40
C ARG A 104 -2.18 -10.91 -1.79
N GLU A 105 -2.46 -11.85 -0.90
CA GLU A 105 -3.75 -11.96 -0.22
C GLU A 105 -4.14 -10.64 0.45
N ALA A 106 -3.23 -10.04 1.22
CA ALA A 106 -3.48 -8.75 1.86
C ALA A 106 -3.79 -7.63 0.87
N LEU A 107 -3.02 -7.53 -0.23
CA LEU A 107 -3.22 -6.48 -1.23
C LEU A 107 -4.49 -6.69 -2.05
N GLU A 108 -4.84 -7.93 -2.38
CA GLU A 108 -6.08 -8.27 -3.09
C GLU A 108 -7.32 -8.11 -2.19
N THR A 109 -7.22 -8.35 -0.87
CA THR A 109 -8.30 -8.03 0.09
C THR A 109 -8.59 -6.53 0.14
N LEU A 110 -7.55 -5.69 -0.02
CA LEU A 110 -7.70 -4.24 -0.07
C LEU A 110 -8.17 -3.73 -1.44
N ASP A 111 -7.98 -4.52 -2.50
CA ASP A 111 -8.32 -4.23 -3.91
C ASP A 111 -8.07 -2.77 -4.35
N PRO A 112 -6.83 -2.24 -4.21
CA PRO A 112 -6.57 -0.84 -4.51
C PRO A 112 -6.43 -0.57 -6.02
N GLU A 113 -6.86 0.62 -6.44
CA GLU A 113 -6.61 1.14 -7.80
C GLU A 113 -5.16 1.63 -8.00
N ALA A 114 -4.53 2.08 -6.91
CA ALA A 114 -3.16 2.57 -6.90
C ALA A 114 -2.37 2.04 -5.70
N VAL A 115 -1.09 1.73 -5.93
CA VAL A 115 -0.15 1.28 -4.91
C VAL A 115 1.08 2.17 -4.92
N LEU A 116 1.42 2.74 -3.77
CA LEU A 116 2.58 3.60 -3.58
C LEU A 116 3.60 2.89 -2.68
N LEU A 117 4.71 2.46 -3.26
CA LEU A 117 5.79 1.75 -2.55
C LEU A 117 6.74 2.79 -1.96
N LEU A 118 6.84 2.82 -0.63
CA LEU A 118 7.53 3.90 0.09
C LEU A 118 9.05 3.74 0.11
N ASP A 119 9.52 2.50 0.06
CA ASP A 119 10.92 2.12 0.19
C ASP A 119 11.26 0.91 -0.69
N ASN A 120 12.56 0.60 -0.81
CA ASN A 120 13.03 -0.50 -1.64
C ASN A 120 12.58 -1.86 -1.08
N SER A 121 12.50 -2.03 0.24
CA SER A 121 11.99 -3.26 0.86
C SER A 121 10.53 -3.55 0.44
N ALA A 122 9.68 -2.53 0.36
CA ALA A 122 8.33 -2.65 -0.20
C ALA A 122 8.35 -2.99 -1.71
N ALA A 123 9.25 -2.38 -2.47
CA ALA A 123 9.40 -2.67 -3.90
C ALA A 123 9.88 -4.09 -4.17
N ASP A 124 10.78 -4.62 -3.35
CA ASP A 124 11.31 -5.99 -3.46
C ASP A 124 10.19 -7.01 -3.29
N VAL A 125 9.39 -6.87 -2.22
CA VAL A 125 8.22 -7.73 -1.97
C VAL A 125 7.21 -7.63 -3.10
N MET A 126 6.97 -6.43 -3.64
CA MET A 126 6.07 -6.24 -4.78
C MET A 126 6.61 -6.93 -6.06
N ARG A 127 7.91 -6.81 -6.33
CA ARG A 127 8.57 -7.44 -7.49
C ARG A 127 8.53 -8.95 -7.41
N GLU A 128 8.79 -9.52 -6.24
CA GLU A 128 8.72 -10.96 -6.03
C GLU A 128 7.27 -11.45 -6.15
N THR A 129 6.34 -10.77 -5.50
CA THR A 129 4.94 -11.19 -5.46
C THR A 129 4.27 -11.12 -6.84
N TYR A 130 4.61 -10.14 -7.66
CA TYR A 130 3.97 -9.94 -8.98
C TYR A 130 4.92 -10.15 -10.15
N ALA A 131 5.98 -10.95 -9.96
CA ALA A 131 7.03 -11.19 -10.95
C ALA A 131 6.48 -11.56 -12.34
N ASP A 132 5.53 -12.49 -12.41
CA ASP A 132 4.94 -12.92 -13.69
C ASP A 132 4.28 -11.76 -14.46
N MET A 133 3.63 -10.85 -13.75
CA MET A 133 2.96 -9.69 -14.35
C MET A 133 3.97 -8.61 -14.76
N LEU A 134 5.00 -8.40 -13.94
CA LEU A 134 6.04 -7.41 -14.20
C LEU A 134 6.94 -7.81 -15.36
N VAL A 135 7.23 -9.10 -15.53
CA VAL A 135 8.02 -9.62 -16.68
C VAL A 135 7.29 -9.39 -18.01
N ALA A 136 5.96 -9.25 -18.01
CA ALA A 136 5.20 -8.92 -19.19
C ALA A 136 5.30 -7.43 -19.60
N ILE A 137 5.93 -6.58 -18.79
CA ILE A 137 6.17 -5.18 -19.11
C ILE A 137 7.44 -5.07 -19.97
N ASP A 138 7.30 -4.53 -21.18
CA ASP A 138 8.41 -4.40 -22.15
C ASP A 138 9.54 -3.48 -21.66
N ASP A 139 9.18 -2.38 -20.98
CA ASP A 139 10.17 -1.44 -20.44
C ASP A 139 10.80 -2.00 -19.16
N PHE A 140 12.10 -2.32 -19.24
CA PHE A 140 12.84 -2.95 -18.15
C PHE A 140 12.83 -2.12 -16.88
N ASP A 141 12.96 -0.80 -16.98
CA ASP A 141 13.00 0.09 -15.82
C ASP A 141 11.66 0.13 -15.08
N THR A 142 10.55 0.10 -15.83
CA THR A 142 9.19 -0.03 -15.30
C THR A 142 8.95 -1.42 -14.71
N ALA A 143 9.40 -2.49 -15.38
CA ALA A 143 9.31 -3.86 -14.87
C ALA A 143 10.08 -4.06 -13.55
N MET A 144 11.21 -3.36 -13.40
CA MET A 144 12.01 -3.32 -12.17
C MET A 144 11.46 -2.35 -11.12
N LEU A 145 10.29 -1.73 -11.35
CA LEU A 145 9.67 -0.75 -10.46
C LEU A 145 10.65 0.36 -10.05
N LYS A 146 11.46 0.86 -11.00
CA LYS A 146 12.38 1.96 -10.69
C LYS A 146 11.61 3.19 -10.18
N PRO A 147 12.13 3.91 -9.18
CA PRO A 147 11.44 5.05 -8.60
C PRO A 147 11.01 6.09 -9.63
N GLY A 148 9.76 6.55 -9.53
CA GLY A 148 9.20 7.57 -10.41
C GLY A 148 8.56 7.05 -11.70
N LEU A 149 8.55 5.74 -11.95
CA LEU A 149 7.84 5.12 -13.07
C LEU A 149 6.57 4.42 -12.59
N VAL A 150 5.48 4.54 -13.36
CA VAL A 150 4.22 3.87 -13.06
C VAL A 150 4.14 2.56 -13.85
N ALA A 151 4.16 1.44 -13.14
CA ALA A 151 3.85 0.13 -13.69
C ALA A 151 2.34 -0.17 -13.58
N HIS A 152 1.81 -0.95 -14.52
CA HIS A 152 0.44 -1.47 -14.42
C HIS A 152 0.50 -2.96 -14.11
N VAL A 153 -0.05 -3.36 -12.98
CA VAL A 153 -0.04 -4.75 -12.49
C VAL A 153 -1.48 -5.16 -12.23
N GLN A 154 -2.02 -6.14 -12.95
CA GLN A 154 -3.43 -6.55 -12.81
C GLN A 154 -4.45 -5.38 -12.88
N GLY A 155 -4.16 -4.36 -13.70
CA GLY A 155 -5.04 -3.19 -13.86
C GLY A 155 -4.85 -2.08 -12.82
N ARG A 156 -4.09 -2.30 -11.74
CA ARG A 156 -3.74 -1.24 -10.78
C ARG A 156 -2.43 -0.54 -11.12
N ARG A 157 -2.31 0.72 -10.72
CA ARG A 157 -1.11 1.56 -10.95
C ARG A 157 -0.16 1.42 -9.78
N VAL A 158 1.09 1.08 -10.04
CA VAL A 158 2.12 0.86 -9.01
C VAL A 158 3.26 1.83 -9.23
N LEU A 159 3.62 2.59 -8.20
CA LEU A 159 4.71 3.57 -8.24
C LEU A 159 5.62 3.39 -7.02
N ALA A 160 6.92 3.29 -7.25
CA ALA A 160 7.92 3.39 -6.20
C ALA A 160 8.41 4.83 -6.02
N LEU A 161 8.61 5.26 -4.77
CA LEU A 161 9.19 6.56 -4.43
C LEU A 161 10.68 6.48 -4.12
N ASP A 162 11.06 5.52 -3.28
CA ASP A 162 12.38 5.35 -2.65
C ASP A 162 12.86 6.60 -1.86
N GLY A 163 13.18 6.40 -0.59
CA GLY A 163 13.81 7.43 0.25
C GLY A 163 12.99 8.71 0.45
N PHE A 164 11.64 8.62 0.49
CA PHE A 164 10.78 9.80 0.65
C PHE A 164 11.10 10.63 1.90
N GLU A 165 11.30 9.98 3.05
CA GLU A 165 11.64 10.64 4.30
C GLU A 165 12.93 11.48 4.16
N ALA A 166 14.00 10.87 3.64
CA ALA A 166 15.28 11.55 3.40
C ALA A 166 15.11 12.74 2.44
N ALA A 167 14.27 12.59 1.41
CA ALA A 167 13.98 13.62 0.42
C ALA A 167 13.29 14.87 1.00
N LEU A 168 12.65 14.80 2.17
CA LEU A 168 11.95 15.95 2.76
C LEU A 168 12.89 17.08 3.20
N THR A 169 14.17 16.77 3.43
CA THR A 169 15.19 17.73 3.85
C THR A 169 15.88 18.45 2.69
N ASP A 170 15.83 17.87 1.48
CA ASP A 170 16.40 18.44 0.27
C ASP A 170 15.32 19.01 -0.66
N LYS A 171 15.45 20.29 -1.03
CA LYS A 171 14.46 20.96 -1.88
C LYS A 171 14.32 20.30 -3.24
N ALA A 172 15.43 19.86 -3.85
CA ALA A 172 15.39 19.24 -5.17
C ALA A 172 14.74 17.85 -5.11
N ALA A 173 15.11 17.03 -4.13
CA ALA A 173 14.53 15.72 -3.88
C ALA A 173 13.03 15.82 -3.60
N LYS A 174 12.60 16.77 -2.77
CA LYS A 174 11.18 17.01 -2.52
C LYS A 174 10.40 17.35 -3.80
N GLN A 175 10.97 18.15 -4.70
CA GLN A 175 10.32 18.46 -5.99
C GLN A 175 10.27 17.23 -6.91
N ARG A 176 11.30 16.37 -6.88
CA ARG A 176 11.27 15.08 -7.60
C ARG A 176 10.18 14.15 -7.06
N MET A 177 10.12 13.95 -5.75
CA MET A 177 9.07 13.15 -5.11
C MET A 177 7.67 13.69 -5.43
N TRP A 178 7.52 15.01 -5.44
CA TRP A 178 6.27 15.64 -5.86
C TRP A 178 5.93 15.36 -7.33
N ALA A 179 6.92 15.37 -8.22
CA ALA A 179 6.71 15.00 -9.62
C ALA A 179 6.26 13.54 -9.76
N TYR A 180 6.79 12.64 -8.94
CA TYR A 180 6.39 11.22 -8.93
C TYR A 180 4.95 11.06 -8.45
N ILE A 181 4.60 11.61 -7.28
CA ILE A 181 3.27 11.47 -6.68
C ILE A 181 2.17 11.96 -7.64
N LYS A 182 2.40 13.05 -8.38
CA LYS A 182 1.43 13.57 -9.36
C LYS A 182 1.03 12.59 -10.45
N GLN A 183 1.83 11.55 -10.72
CA GLN A 183 1.47 10.53 -11.71
C GLN A 183 0.34 9.61 -11.22
N LEU A 184 0.06 9.59 -9.91
CA LEU A 184 -1.00 8.80 -9.30
C LEU A 184 -2.30 9.58 -9.09
N THR A 185 -2.56 10.69 -9.78
CA THR A 185 -3.87 11.37 -9.70
C THR A 185 -5.03 10.36 -9.82
N PRO A 186 -6.06 10.42 -8.96
CA PRO A 186 -7.18 9.47 -9.02
C PRO A 186 -7.74 9.33 -10.43
N ALA A 187 -8.07 8.10 -10.83
CA ALA A 187 -8.73 7.90 -12.11
C ALA A 187 -10.11 8.58 -12.05
N ALA A 188 -10.51 9.25 -13.13
CA ALA A 188 -11.87 9.76 -13.22
C ALA A 188 -12.83 8.56 -13.18
N ALA A 189 -13.89 8.64 -12.37
CA ALA A 189 -14.93 7.62 -12.37
C ALA A 189 -15.47 7.45 -13.79
N PRO A 190 -15.62 6.20 -14.30
CA PRO A 190 -16.24 5.98 -15.60
C PRO A 190 -17.68 6.56 -15.57
N LEU A 191 -17.98 7.37 -16.61
CA LEU A 191 -19.28 8.05 -16.80
C LEU A 191 -20.42 7.06 -17.06
#